data_AF-A0A1E4XJH1-F1
#
_entry.id   AF-A0A1E4XJH1-F1
#
_cell.length_a   1.000
_cell.length_b   1.000
_cell.length_c   1.000
_cell.angle_alpha   90.00
_cell.angle_beta   90.00
_cell.angle_gamma   90.00
#
_symmetry.space_group_name_H-M   'P 1'
#
loop_
_entity.id
_entity.type
_entity.pdbx_description
1 polymer ?
#
loop_
_entity_poly.entity_id
_entity_poly.type
_entity_poly.pdbx_seq_one_letter_code
_entity_poly.pdbx_strand_id
1 'polypeptide(L)' 'MDDDLNEVTADALELHMLNQNALGACIEEIALWLREEGAEAAHSNIAGALETLNTSNEGIASMIRVLRR' A
#
# COMPACT_ATOMS: atom_id res chain seq x y z
N MET A 1 7.10 7.08 -27.74
CA MET A 1 6.47 8.25 -27.10
C MET A 1 5.38 7.80 -26.14
N ASP A 2 4.32 7.09 -26.58
CA ASP A 2 3.32 6.55 -25.65
C ASP A 2 3.90 5.42 -24.77
N ASP A 3 4.75 4.55 -25.33
CA ASP A 3 5.45 3.52 -24.55
C ASP A 3 6.40 4.11 -23.50
N ASP A 4 7.13 5.18 -23.83
CA ASP A 4 8.02 5.85 -22.89
C ASP A 4 7.24 6.47 -21.72
N LEU A 5 6.06 7.04 -22.00
CA LEU A 5 5.17 7.57 -20.97
C LEU A 5 4.55 6.46 -20.11
N ASN A 6 4.21 5.31 -20.71
CA ASN A 6 3.71 4.15 -19.99
C ASN A 6 4.78 3.58 -19.04
N GLU A 7 6.03 3.47 -19.49
CA GLU A 7 7.15 3.01 -18.66
C GLU A 7 7.43 3.98 -17.50
N VAL A 8 7.53 5.29 -17.78
CA VAL A 8 7.71 6.31 -16.72
C VAL A 8 6.56 6.28 -15.71
N THR A 9 5.33 6.06 -16.17
CA THR A 9 4.17 5.93 -15.27
C THR A 9 4.26 4.65 -14.44
N ALA A 10 4.66 3.53 -15.03
CA ALA A 10 4.85 2.27 -14.32
C ALA A 10 5.95 2.39 -13.25
N ASP A 11 7.07 3.02 -13.57
CA ASP A 11 8.17 3.25 -12.62
C ASP A 11 7.73 4.13 -11.44
N ALA A 12 6.96 5.19 -11.70
CA ALA A 12 6.40 6.03 -10.65
C ALA A 12 5.44 5.25 -9.75
N LEU A 13 4.62 4.37 -10.33
CA LEU A 13 3.73 3.49 -9.57
C LEU A 13 4.50 2.46 -8.75
N GLU A 14 5.63 1.93 -9.23
CA GLU A 14 6.50 1.04 -8.46
C GLU A 14 7.12 1.75 -7.26
N LEU A 15 7.63 2.97 -7.44
CA LEU A 15 8.10 3.80 -6.33
C LEU A 15 6.99 4.08 -5.32
N HIS A 16 5.76 4.33 -5.81
CA HIS A 16 4.61 4.48 -4.94
C HIS A 16 4.30 3.19 -4.16
N MET A 17 4.33 2.02 -4.79
CA MET A 17 4.16 0.73 -4.10
C MET A 17 5.21 0.49 -3.02
N LEU A 18 6.48 0.86 -3.27
CA LEU A 18 7.52 0.75 -2.25
C LEU A 18 7.19 1.59 -1.01
N ASN A 19 6.70 2.82 -1.21
CA ASN A 19 6.25 3.67 -0.10
C ASN A 19 5.05 3.06 0.63
N GLN A 20 4.07 2.53 -0.11
CA GLN A 20 2.91 1.88 0.48
C GLN A 20 3.30 0.65 1.31
N ASN A 21 4.26 -0.16 0.86
CA ASN A 21 4.76 -1.31 1.62
C ASN A 21 5.47 -0.88 2.92
N ALA A 22 6.27 0.19 2.87
CA ALA A 22 6.92 0.74 4.06
C ALA A 22 5.89 1.29 5.06
N LEU A 23 4.86 1.99 4.58
CA LEU A 23 3.75 2.45 5.41
C LEU A 23 2.95 1.29 5.99
N GLY A 24 2.69 0.24 5.21
CA GLY A 24 2.01 -0.97 5.66
C GLY A 24 2.74 -1.62 6.83
N ALA A 25 4.05 -1.81 6.72
CA ALA A 25 4.87 -2.33 7.82
C ALA A 25 4.78 -1.45 9.08
N CYS A 26 4.88 -0.13 8.94
CA CYS A 26 4.72 0.79 10.08
C CYS A 26 3.33 0.69 10.74
N ILE A 27 2.27 0.58 9.94
CA ILE A 27 0.89 0.47 10.42
C ILE A 27 0.67 -0.88 11.11
N GLU A 28 1.23 -1.97 10.59
CA GLU A 28 1.20 -3.29 11.21
C GLU A 28 1.83 -3.27 12.60
N GLU A 29 3.02 -2.69 12.75
CA GLU A 29 3.68 -2.57 14.07
C GLU A 29 2.84 -1.74 15.07
N ILE A 30 2.22 -0.64 14.62
CA ILE A 30 1.30 0.13 15.46
C ILE A 30 0.06 -0.69 15.84
N ALA A 31 -0.49 -1.48 14.91
CA ALA A 31 -1.62 -2.35 15.17
C ALA A 31 -1.27 -3.38 16.26
N LEU A 32 -0.09 -3.99 16.18
CA LEU A 32 0.41 -4.94 17.18
C LEU A 32 0.54 -4.27 18.55
N TRP A 33 1.19 -3.11 18.61
CA TRP A 33 1.33 -2.36 19.86
C TRP A 33 -0.01 -1.98 20.50
N LEU A 34 -0.98 -1.49 19.71
CA LEU A 34 -2.31 -1.15 20.22
C LEU A 34 -3.06 -2.36 20.77
N ARG A 35 -2.85 -3.55 20.18
CA ARG A 35 -3.43 -4.80 20.67
C ARG A 35 -2.81 -5.20 22.01
N GLU A 36 -1.51 -5.03 22.18
CA GLU A 36 -0.79 -5.33 23.44
C GLU A 36 -1.25 -4.41 24.59
N GLU A 37 -1.51 -3.14 24.29
CA GLU A 37 -2.04 -2.15 25.25
C GLU A 37 -3.55 -2.31 25.54
N GLY A 38 -4.23 -3.28 24.91
CA GLY A 38 -5.67 -3.50 25.08
C GLY A 38 -6.55 -2.41 24.47
N ALA A 39 -6.02 -1.59 23.56
CA ALA A 39 -6.73 -0.50 22.88
C ALA A 39 -7.55 -1.03 21.68
N GLU A 40 -8.52 -1.92 21.94
CA GLU A 40 -9.26 -2.68 20.90
C GLU A 40 -9.90 -1.80 19.82
N ALA A 41 -10.55 -0.69 20.20
CA ALA A 41 -11.18 0.22 19.24
C ALA A 41 -10.15 0.89 18.31
N ALA A 42 -8.99 1.28 18.85
CA ALA A 42 -7.92 1.87 18.05
C ALA A 42 -7.26 0.82 17.15
N HIS A 43 -7.05 -0.39 17.66
CA HIS A 43 -6.57 -1.54 16.89
C HIS A 43 -7.49 -1.84 15.69
N SER A 44 -8.80 -1.90 15.91
CA SER A 44 -9.78 -2.14 14.84
C SER A 44 -9.76 -1.05 13.76
N ASN A 45 -9.61 0.22 14.15
CA ASN A 45 -9.54 1.33 13.19
C ASN A 45 -8.27 1.25 12.34
N ILE A 46 -7.12 0.95 12.98
CA ILE A 46 -5.83 0.79 12.30
C ILE A 46 -5.83 -0.44 11.38
N ALA A 47 -6.45 -1.55 11.79
CA ALA A 47 -6.60 -2.73 10.93
C ALA A 47 -7.38 -2.40 9.65
N GLY A 48 -8.47 -1.64 9.74
CA GLY A 48 -9.21 -1.17 8.56
C GLY A 48 -8.39 -0.24 7.65
N ALA A 49 -7.51 0.59 8.23
CA ALA A 49 -6.59 1.41 7.44
C ALA A 49 -5.57 0.54 6.67
N LEU A 50 -5.04 -0.51 7.31
CA LEU A 50 -4.15 -1.46 6.65
C LEU A 50 -4.84 -2.22 5.51
N GLU A 51 -6.09 -2.65 5.70
CA GLU A 51 -6.89 -3.30 4.64
C GLU A 51 -7.11 -2.36 3.44
N THR A 52 -7.39 -1.09 3.71
CA THR A 52 -7.53 -0.05 2.67
C THR A 52 -6.23 0.11 1.89
N LEU A 53 -5.09 0.13 2.59
CA LEU A 53 -3.76 0.23 1.99
C LEU A 53 -3.46 -0.97 1.07
N ASN A 54 -3.77 -2.18 1.53
CA ASN A 54 -3.57 -3.41 0.78
C ASN A 54 -4.42 -3.42 -0.50
N THR A 55 -5.69 -3.00 -0.40
CA THR A 55 -6.58 -2.87 -1.57
C THR A 55 -6.01 -1.88 -2.59
N SER A 56 -5.45 -0.75 -2.12
CA SER A 56 -4.80 0.23 -2.99
C SER A 56 -3.57 -0.38 -3.70
N ASN A 57 -2.74 -1.13 -2.98
CA ASN A 57 -1.58 -1.83 -3.53
C ASN A 57 -1.94 -2.84 -4.61
N GLU A 58 -3.01 -3.60 -4.43
CA GLU A 58 -3.51 -4.53 -5.46
C GLU A 58 -3.92 -3.80 -6.74
N GLY A 59 -4.60 -2.66 -6.60
CA GLY A 59 -4.96 -1.78 -7.71
C GLY A 59 -3.73 -1.25 -8.45
N ILE A 60 -2.71 -0.78 -7.73
CA ILE A 60 -1.47 -0.28 -8.32
C ILE A 60 -0.72 -1.39 -9.05
N ALA A 61 -0.61 -2.58 -8.45
CA ALA A 61 0.00 -3.74 -9.09
C ALA A 61 -0.71 -4.12 -10.40
N SER A 62 -2.04 -4.02 -10.43
CA SER A 62 -2.83 -4.23 -11.65
C SER A 62 -2.52 -3.18 -12.73
N MET A 63 -2.44 -1.90 -12.35
CA MET A 63 -2.11 -0.80 -13.28
C MET A 63 -0.71 -0.95 -13.89
N ILE A 64 0.31 -1.29 -13.10
CA ILE A 64 1.67 -1.54 -13.60
C ILE A 64 1.66 -2.66 -14.66
N ARG A 65 0.94 -3.76 -14.40
CA ARG A 65 0.81 -4.86 -15.37
C ARG A 65 0.12 -4.44 -16.66
N VAL A 66 -0.74 -3.43 -16.65
CA VAL A 66 -1.39 -2.91 -17.86
C VAL A 66 -0.44 -2.00 -18.63
N LEU A 67 0.30 -1.14 -17.93
CA LEU A 67 1.23 -0.19 -18.54
C LEU A 67 2.44 -0.85 -19.21
N ARG A 68 2.91 -1.99 -18.69
CA ARG A 68 4.07 -2.73 -19.21
C ARG A 68 3.72 -3.91 -20.15
N ARG A 69 2.54 -3.89 -20.77
CA ARG A 69 2.14 -4.88 -21.80
C ARG A 69 2.59 -4.46 -23.17
#